data_AF-A0A1Z9NMH1-F1
#
_entry.id   AF-A0A1Z9NMH1-F1
#
_cell.length_a   1.000
_cell.length_b   1.000
_cell.length_c   1.000
_cell.angle_alpha   90.00
_cell.angle_beta   90.00
_cell.angle_gamma   90.00
#
_symmetry.space_group_name_H-M   'P 1'
#
loop_
_entity.id
_entity.type
_entity.pdbx_description
1 polymer ?
#
loop_
_entity_poly.entity_id
_entity_poly.type
_entity_poly.pdbx_seq_one_letter_code
_entity_poly.pdbx_strand_id
1 'polypeptide(L)'
;MIDLYYAPTPNGWKISIMLEECEMDYNLILVNLGKGDQFKPDFLKISPNNRMPAIVDHDNIINEEPMSIFESGAILMYLGEKAGKFFPQTSPEKEKVLEWLFWQIGGLGPMAGQVSHFVNYAPNFPGDHSYSEKRYKNEYDRLLGVMDRILEEKEYLAGDYSIADMASFPWVTAYKRYEVNLDIFTNVRRWFDAIKVRPAVRRGMDAGKEARNFGEGISKDALKTMFKQDAKSIAEMAKKKEKD
;
A
#
# COMPACT_ATOMS: atom_id res chain seq x y z
N MET A 1 12.16 -5.68 17.61
CA MET A 1 10.69 -5.84 17.42
C MET A 1 10.16 -4.70 16.55
N ILE A 2 9.26 -4.97 15.60
CA ILE A 2 8.67 -3.94 14.71
C ILE A 2 7.28 -3.54 15.19
N ASP A 3 7.02 -2.25 15.40
CA ASP A 3 5.65 -1.73 15.46
C ASP A 3 5.18 -1.36 14.05
N LEU A 4 4.03 -1.90 13.62
CA LEU A 4 3.40 -1.59 12.33
C LEU A 4 2.11 -0.79 12.54
N TYR A 5 2.15 0.49 12.18
CA TYR A 5 0.97 1.36 12.14
C TYR A 5 0.15 1.08 10.88
N TYR A 6 -1.06 0.56 11.06
CA TYR A 6 -1.77 -0.23 10.08
C TYR A 6 -3.25 0.11 9.92
N ALA A 7 -3.73 -0.01 8.69
CA ALA A 7 -5.14 -0.14 8.35
C ALA A 7 -5.24 -1.20 7.23
N PRO A 8 -6.32 -2.00 7.16
CA PRO A 8 -6.45 -3.10 6.19
C PRO A 8 -6.74 -2.58 4.78
N THR A 9 -5.72 -2.02 4.17
CA THR A 9 -5.71 -1.40 2.85
C THR A 9 -4.61 -2.03 2.00
N PRO A 10 -4.63 -1.86 0.66
CA PRO A 10 -3.56 -2.34 -0.20
C PRO A 10 -2.16 -1.93 0.24
N ASN A 11 -1.94 -0.69 0.69
CA ASN A 11 -0.63 -0.25 1.16
C ASN A 11 -0.24 -0.88 2.51
N GLY A 12 -1.20 -1.08 3.42
CA GLY A 12 -0.96 -1.79 4.68
C GLY A 12 -0.57 -3.25 4.45
N TRP A 13 -1.30 -3.94 3.56
CA TRP A 13 -1.06 -5.35 3.23
C TRP A 13 0.33 -5.61 2.68
N LYS A 14 0.95 -4.67 1.95
CA LYS A 14 2.34 -4.82 1.51
C LYS A 14 3.27 -5.15 2.67
N ILE A 15 3.11 -4.45 3.80
CA ILE A 15 4.03 -4.53 4.92
C ILE A 15 3.73 -5.73 5.80
N SER A 16 2.46 -6.02 6.06
CA SER A 16 2.10 -7.25 6.80
C SER A 16 2.50 -8.50 6.01
N ILE A 17 2.35 -8.52 4.68
CA ILE A 17 2.87 -9.62 3.85
C ILE A 17 4.39 -9.75 3.98
N MET A 18 5.13 -8.64 3.92
CA MET A 18 6.59 -8.66 4.03
C MET A 18 7.06 -9.20 5.39
N LEU A 19 6.45 -8.75 6.49
CA LEU A 19 6.78 -9.21 7.83
C LEU A 19 6.50 -10.70 8.00
N GLU A 20 5.37 -11.18 7.46
CA GLU A 20 4.99 -12.60 7.49
C GLU A 20 5.88 -13.50 6.61
N GLU A 21 6.33 -13.00 5.46
CA GLU A 21 7.27 -13.71 4.57
C GLU A 21 8.68 -13.74 5.16
N CYS A 22 9.07 -12.72 5.92
CA CYS A 22 10.36 -12.68 6.60
C CYS A 22 10.36 -13.43 7.93
N GLU A 23 9.19 -13.79 8.46
CA GLU A 23 9.00 -14.36 9.81
C GLU A 23 9.51 -13.41 10.89
N MET A 24 9.23 -12.12 10.73
CA MET A 24 9.62 -11.08 11.70
C MET A 24 8.51 -10.85 12.72
N ASP A 25 8.88 -10.77 13.99
CA ASP A 25 7.94 -10.39 15.05
C ASP A 25 7.52 -8.93 14.92
N TYR A 26 6.21 -8.69 14.91
CA TYR A 26 5.64 -7.35 14.84
C TYR A 26 4.40 -7.19 15.73
N ASN A 27 4.24 -5.97 16.23
CA ASN A 27 3.05 -5.50 16.91
C ASN A 27 2.20 -4.67 15.93
N LEU A 28 0.92 -5.02 15.79
CA LEU A 28 0.01 -4.36 14.85
C LEU A 28 -0.78 -3.25 15.55
N ILE A 29 -0.50 -1.99 15.19
CA ILE A 29 -1.14 -0.81 15.77
C ILE A 29 -2.17 -0.25 14.78
N LEU A 30 -3.46 -0.38 15.08
CA LEU A 30 -4.51 0.08 14.16
C LEU A 30 -4.60 1.61 14.10
N VAL A 31 -4.65 2.15 12.87
CA VAL A 31 -4.89 3.56 12.56
C VAL A 31 -6.27 3.69 11.92
N ASN A 32 -7.25 4.24 12.63
CA ASN A 32 -8.59 4.43 12.09
C ASN A 32 -8.66 5.68 11.19
N LEU A 33 -8.55 5.45 9.88
CA LEU A 33 -8.53 6.51 8.87
C LEU A 33 -9.81 7.37 8.84
N GLY A 34 -10.97 6.76 9.13
CA GLY A 34 -12.26 7.44 9.16
C GLY A 34 -12.45 8.32 10.39
N LYS A 35 -11.78 7.99 11.50
CA LYS A 35 -11.76 8.78 12.74
C LYS A 35 -10.63 9.82 12.77
N GLY A 36 -9.71 9.79 11.80
CA GLY A 36 -8.63 10.78 11.71
C GLY A 36 -7.43 10.47 12.58
N ASP A 37 -7.20 9.21 12.98
CA ASP A 37 -6.03 8.83 13.79
C ASP A 37 -4.70 9.23 13.14
N GLN A 38 -4.66 9.25 11.81
CA GLN A 38 -3.52 9.67 11.00
C GLN A 38 -3.16 11.17 11.14
N PHE A 39 -4.00 11.96 11.81
CA PHE A 39 -3.76 13.37 12.10
C PHE A 39 -3.36 13.61 13.56
N LYS A 40 -3.32 12.57 14.40
CA LYS A 40 -2.91 12.72 15.81
C LYS A 40 -1.44 13.12 15.89
N PRO A 41 -1.06 14.02 16.82
CA PRO A 41 0.32 14.50 16.95
C PRO A 41 1.35 13.37 17.05
N ASP A 42 1.06 12.31 17.80
CA ASP A 42 1.99 11.20 17.98
C ASP A 42 2.19 10.38 16.71
N PHE A 43 1.14 10.18 15.89
CA PHE A 43 1.30 9.53 14.59
C PHE A 43 2.08 10.42 13.62
N LEU A 44 1.86 11.74 13.64
CA LEU A 44 2.58 12.70 12.78
C LEU A 44 4.06 12.86 13.15
N LYS A 45 4.50 12.42 14.34
CA LYS A 45 5.93 12.30 14.66
C LYS A 45 6.58 11.16 13.86
N ILE A 46 5.82 10.12 13.53
CA ILE A 46 6.28 8.91 12.82
C ILE A 46 6.08 9.05 11.30
N SER A 47 4.90 9.50 10.87
CA SER A 47 4.54 9.73 9.47
C SER A 47 4.03 11.16 9.27
N PRO A 48 4.91 12.12 8.98
CA PRO A 48 4.51 13.51 8.77
C PRO A 48 3.61 13.68 7.53
N ASN A 49 3.61 12.71 6.62
CA ASN A 49 2.71 12.65 5.47
C ASN A 49 1.28 12.22 5.84
N ASN A 50 0.94 12.10 7.12
CA ASN A 50 -0.39 11.68 7.62
C ASN A 50 -0.94 10.40 6.97
N ARG A 51 -0.04 9.50 6.55
CA ARG A 51 -0.41 8.28 5.84
C ARG A 51 0.21 7.05 6.50
N MET A 52 -0.60 6.00 6.56
CA MET A 52 -0.14 4.64 6.81
C MET A 52 0.17 3.92 5.48
N PRO A 53 0.97 2.84 5.48
CA PRO A 53 1.68 2.26 6.63
C PRO A 53 2.86 3.12 7.09
N ALA A 54 3.20 2.96 8.36
CA ALA A 54 4.46 3.40 8.95
C ALA A 54 4.96 2.34 9.93
N ILE A 55 6.27 2.24 10.12
CA ILE A 55 6.87 1.34 11.11
C ILE A 55 7.74 2.10 12.11
N VAL A 56 7.93 1.52 13.28
CA VAL A 56 9.01 1.85 14.21
C VAL A 56 9.80 0.58 14.48
N ASP A 57 11.11 0.62 14.23
CA ASP A 57 12.03 -0.48 14.53
C ASP A 57 12.76 -0.19 15.85
N HIS A 58 12.40 -0.94 16.89
CA HIS A 58 12.99 -0.81 18.23
C HIS A 58 14.41 -1.36 18.32
N ASP A 59 14.87 -2.12 17.33
CA ASP A 59 16.23 -2.68 17.31
C ASP A 59 17.22 -1.76 16.60
N ASN A 60 16.76 -0.67 15.98
CA ASN A 60 17.59 0.28 15.26
C ASN A 60 17.40 1.69 15.84
N ILE A 61 18.43 2.21 16.50
CA ILE A 61 18.39 3.47 17.24
C ILE A 61 19.10 4.57 16.45
N ILE A 62 18.41 5.70 16.22
CA ILE A 62 18.95 6.91 15.60
C ILE A 62 18.68 8.08 16.55
N ASN A 63 19.73 8.80 16.96
CA ASN A 63 19.62 9.92 17.91
C ASN A 63 18.90 9.54 19.22
N GLU A 64 19.29 8.41 19.81
CA GLU A 64 18.72 7.89 21.08
C GLU A 64 17.25 7.43 21.00
N GLU A 65 16.63 7.46 19.82
CA GLU A 65 15.24 7.07 19.59
C GLU A 65 15.13 5.90 18.59
N PRO A 66 14.12 5.02 18.71
CA PRO A 66 13.80 4.02 17.70
C PRO A 66 13.57 4.63 16.31
N MET A 67 14.08 3.96 15.28
CA MET A 67 13.96 4.43 13.90
C MET A 67 12.53 4.29 13.38
N SER A 68 11.91 5.40 12.99
CA SER A 68 10.62 5.42 12.30
C SER A 68 10.76 5.54 10.79
N ILE A 69 9.94 4.81 10.03
CA ILE A 69 9.94 4.84 8.55
C ILE A 69 8.49 4.88 8.05
N PHE A 70 8.18 5.83 7.15
CA PHE A 70 6.94 5.88 6.38
C PHE A 70 7.24 5.67 4.88
N GLU A 71 6.19 5.60 4.05
CA GLU A 71 6.22 5.16 2.64
C GLU A 71 6.43 3.65 2.47
N SER A 72 5.41 2.98 1.94
CA SER A 72 5.42 1.51 1.82
C SER A 72 6.59 0.96 1.00
N GLY A 73 7.07 1.68 -0.02
CA GLY A 73 8.25 1.26 -0.79
C GLY A 73 9.55 1.32 0.02
N ALA A 74 9.74 2.40 0.79
CA ALA A 74 10.90 2.56 1.67
C ALA A 74 10.90 1.50 2.79
N ILE A 75 9.74 1.23 3.38
CA ILE A 75 9.57 0.19 4.40
C ILE A 75 9.90 -1.20 3.83
N LEU A 76 9.43 -1.53 2.63
CA LEU A 76 9.74 -2.81 1.98
C LEU A 76 11.24 -2.98 1.72
N MET A 77 11.90 -1.94 1.21
CA MET A 77 13.36 -1.94 1.01
C MET A 77 14.10 -2.15 2.33
N TYR A 78 13.73 -1.40 3.36
CA TYR A 78 14.32 -1.50 4.69
C TYR A 78 14.19 -2.89 5.30
N LEU A 79 12.96 -3.45 5.31
CA LEU A 79 12.72 -4.78 5.86
C LEU A 79 13.44 -5.86 5.04
N GLY A 80 13.51 -5.68 3.72
CA GLY A 80 14.23 -6.61 2.83
C GLY A 80 15.74 -6.61 3.08
N GLU A 81 16.33 -5.43 3.26
CA GLU A 81 17.72 -5.26 3.66
C GLU A 81 17.98 -5.85 5.05
N LYS A 82 17.14 -5.52 6.04
CA LYS A 82 17.28 -6.00 7.42
C LYS A 82 17.16 -7.53 7.53
N ALA A 83 16.25 -8.14 6.78
CA ALA A 83 16.05 -9.59 6.79
C ALA A 83 17.00 -10.34 5.86
N GLY A 84 17.65 -9.65 4.91
CA GLY A 84 18.40 -10.30 3.83
C GLY A 84 17.53 -11.14 2.89
N LYS A 85 16.23 -10.80 2.77
CA LYS A 85 15.22 -11.57 2.01
C LYS A 85 14.44 -10.66 1.05
N PHE A 86 14.04 -11.21 -0.10
CA PHE A 86 13.14 -10.58 -1.08
C PHE A 86 13.59 -9.25 -1.71
N PHE A 87 14.77 -8.75 -1.34
CA PHE A 87 15.41 -7.58 -1.93
C PHE A 87 16.92 -7.83 -2.11
N PRO A 88 17.36 -8.28 -3.31
CA PRO A 88 18.77 -8.57 -3.56
C PRO A 88 19.63 -7.32 -3.41
N GLN A 89 20.85 -7.51 -2.90
CA GLN A 89 21.83 -6.43 -2.66
C GLN A 89 22.92 -6.34 -3.74
N THR A 90 22.84 -7.18 -4.78
CA THR A 90 23.72 -7.19 -5.95
C THR A 90 23.20 -6.24 -7.03
N SER A 91 24.10 -5.50 -7.70
CA SER A 91 23.68 -4.35 -8.51
C SER A 91 22.69 -4.69 -9.64
N PRO A 92 22.92 -5.67 -10.54
CA PRO A 92 21.96 -5.91 -11.64
C PRO A 92 20.58 -6.40 -11.19
N GLU A 93 20.52 -7.35 -10.24
CA GLU A 93 19.24 -7.86 -9.73
C GLU A 93 18.51 -6.82 -8.87
N LYS A 94 19.25 -6.06 -8.05
CA LYS A 94 18.72 -4.94 -7.26
C LYS A 94 18.04 -3.92 -8.14
N GLU A 95 18.69 -3.48 -9.23
CA GLU A 95 18.11 -2.50 -10.15
C GLU A 95 16.80 -3.01 -10.78
N LYS A 96 16.70 -4.32 -11.10
CA LYS A 96 15.46 -4.88 -11.64
C LYS A 96 14.32 -4.95 -10.63
N VAL A 97 14.61 -5.23 -9.36
CA VAL A 97 13.59 -5.13 -8.30
C VAL A 97 13.17 -3.69 -8.08
N LEU A 98 14.12 -2.75 -8.06
CA LEU A 98 13.84 -1.32 -7.89
C LEU A 98 13.01 -0.75 -9.04
N GLU A 99 13.31 -1.12 -10.29
CA GLU A 99 12.55 -0.72 -11.49
C GLU A 99 11.05 -0.99 -11.30
N TRP A 100 10.69 -2.21 -10.89
CA TRP A 100 9.30 -2.62 -10.69
C TRP A 100 8.69 -2.09 -9.37
N LEU A 101 9.48 -1.97 -8.31
CA LEU A 101 9.03 -1.35 -7.07
C LEU A 101 8.65 0.12 -7.29
N PHE A 102 9.51 0.91 -7.93
CA PHE A 102 9.22 2.31 -8.21
C PHE A 102 8.12 2.48 -9.27
N TRP A 103 8.02 1.60 -10.26
CA TRP A 103 6.86 1.53 -11.15
C TRP A 103 5.56 1.30 -10.38
N GLN A 104 5.56 0.42 -9.37
CA GLN A 104 4.39 0.19 -8.52
C GLN A 104 4.03 1.44 -7.72
N ILE A 105 5.02 2.07 -7.07
CA ILE A 105 4.83 3.23 -6.19
C ILE A 105 4.40 4.48 -6.98
N GLY A 106 4.93 4.67 -8.18
CA GLY A 106 4.62 5.83 -9.05
C GLY A 106 3.48 5.62 -10.05
N GLY A 107 3.14 4.37 -10.36
CA GLY A 107 2.16 4.00 -11.39
C GLY A 107 0.98 3.21 -10.84
N LEU A 108 1.16 1.88 -10.66
CA LEU A 108 0.08 0.96 -10.29
C LEU A 108 -0.70 1.40 -9.05
N GLY A 109 -0.01 1.71 -7.96
CA GLY A 109 -0.63 2.10 -6.70
C GLY A 109 -1.45 3.38 -6.81
N PRO A 110 -0.85 4.51 -7.23
CA PRO A 110 -1.56 5.77 -7.39
C PRO A 110 -2.77 5.66 -8.33
N MET A 111 -2.63 5.02 -9.49
CA MET A 111 -3.70 4.93 -10.48
C MET A 111 -4.84 4.02 -10.03
N ALA A 112 -4.53 2.85 -9.44
CA ALA A 112 -5.55 2.01 -8.82
C ALA A 112 -6.24 2.70 -7.62
N GLY A 113 -5.52 3.54 -6.89
CA GLY A 113 -6.09 4.42 -5.85
C GLY A 113 -7.11 5.41 -6.41
N GLN A 114 -6.85 5.99 -7.58
CA GLN A 114 -7.82 6.86 -8.25
C GLN A 114 -9.05 6.09 -8.74
N VAL A 115 -8.86 4.90 -9.34
CA VAL A 115 -10.00 4.03 -9.71
C VAL A 115 -10.86 3.73 -8.49
N SER A 116 -10.23 3.35 -7.37
CA SER A 116 -10.92 3.10 -6.11
C SER A 116 -11.69 4.32 -5.63
N HIS A 117 -11.14 5.53 -5.76
CA HIS A 117 -11.83 6.74 -5.39
C HIS A 117 -13.08 6.99 -6.23
N PHE A 118 -12.95 6.92 -7.56
CA PHE A 118 -14.07 7.20 -8.47
C PHE A 118 -15.17 6.13 -8.41
N VAL A 119 -14.82 4.86 -8.17
CA VAL A 119 -15.80 3.78 -8.05
C VAL A 119 -16.47 3.76 -6.68
N ASN A 120 -15.71 3.91 -5.59
CA ASN A 120 -16.23 3.65 -4.24
C ASN A 120 -16.69 4.90 -3.48
N TYR A 121 -16.14 6.08 -3.79
CA TYR A 121 -16.31 7.27 -2.95
C TYR A 121 -16.91 8.46 -3.71
N ALA A 122 -16.47 8.71 -4.95
CA ALA A 122 -16.93 9.83 -5.76
C ALA A 122 -18.46 9.93 -5.93
N PRO A 123 -19.25 8.82 -5.99
CA PRO A 123 -20.71 8.91 -6.02
C PRO A 123 -21.35 9.61 -4.82
N ASN A 124 -20.60 9.79 -3.72
CA ASN A 124 -21.05 10.53 -2.53
C ASN A 124 -20.75 12.04 -2.59
N PHE A 125 -20.12 12.53 -3.66
CA PHE A 125 -19.76 13.92 -3.88
C PHE A 125 -20.54 14.51 -5.07
N PRO A 126 -20.82 15.82 -5.09
CA PRO A 126 -21.54 16.45 -6.19
C PRO A 126 -20.67 16.56 -7.45
N GLY A 127 -21.29 16.34 -8.62
CA GLY A 127 -20.68 16.52 -9.94
C GLY A 127 -20.78 15.29 -10.83
N ASP A 128 -20.47 15.47 -12.13
CA ASP A 128 -20.21 14.35 -13.04
C ASP A 128 -18.74 13.93 -12.93
N HIS A 129 -18.52 12.64 -12.76
CA HIS A 129 -17.20 12.03 -12.61
C HIS A 129 -16.88 11.01 -13.71
N SER A 130 -17.76 10.84 -14.70
CA SER A 130 -17.69 9.80 -15.73
C SER A 130 -16.39 9.82 -16.54
N TYR A 131 -15.92 10.99 -16.96
CA TYR A 131 -14.64 11.13 -17.67
C TYR A 131 -13.46 10.69 -16.81
N SER A 132 -13.40 11.14 -15.56
CA SER A 132 -12.32 10.81 -14.63
C SER A 132 -12.30 9.33 -14.31
N GLU A 133 -13.47 8.74 -14.00
CA GLU A 133 -13.61 7.31 -13.77
C GLU A 133 -13.08 6.50 -14.97
N LYS A 134 -13.54 6.84 -16.19
CA LYS A 134 -13.09 6.17 -17.42
C LYS A 134 -11.59 6.33 -17.65
N ARG A 135 -11.04 7.53 -17.43
CA ARG A 135 -9.61 7.81 -17.59
C ARG A 135 -8.77 6.92 -16.66
N TYR A 136 -9.13 6.82 -15.39
CA TYR A 136 -8.36 6.03 -14.43
C TYR A 136 -8.57 4.53 -14.60
N LYS A 137 -9.78 4.08 -14.99
CA LYS A 137 -10.03 2.67 -15.37
C LYS A 137 -9.13 2.27 -16.55
N ASN A 138 -9.06 3.10 -17.59
CA ASN A 138 -8.19 2.83 -18.74
C ASN A 138 -6.70 2.81 -18.37
N GLU A 139 -6.24 3.68 -17.47
CA GLU A 139 -4.83 3.65 -17.05
C GLU A 139 -4.51 2.43 -16.19
N TYR A 140 -5.43 2.01 -15.30
CA TYR A 140 -5.27 0.77 -14.54
C TYR A 140 -5.24 -0.46 -15.46
N ASP A 141 -6.11 -0.51 -16.47
CA ASP A 141 -6.12 -1.54 -17.51
C ASP A 141 -4.78 -1.58 -18.28
N ARG A 142 -4.27 -0.43 -18.72
CA ARG A 142 -2.95 -0.32 -19.36
C ARG A 142 -1.82 -0.84 -18.47
N LEU A 143 -1.84 -0.53 -17.18
CA LEU A 143 -0.83 -0.98 -16.21
C LEU A 143 -0.88 -2.49 -16.00
N LEU A 144 -2.08 -3.10 -15.98
CA LEU A 144 -2.22 -4.56 -16.01
C LEU A 144 -1.68 -5.15 -17.31
N GLY A 145 -1.90 -4.50 -18.45
CA GLY A 145 -1.29 -4.87 -19.73
C GLY A 145 0.24 -4.84 -19.68
N VAL A 146 0.85 -3.84 -19.04
CA VAL A 146 2.32 -3.80 -18.84
C VAL A 146 2.80 -4.98 -17.98
N MET A 147 2.10 -5.28 -16.89
CA MET A 147 2.41 -6.45 -16.05
C MET A 147 2.28 -7.75 -16.85
N ASP A 148 1.22 -7.90 -17.65
CA ASP A 148 0.96 -9.13 -18.40
C ASP A 148 2.07 -9.44 -19.41
N ARG A 149 2.65 -8.40 -20.03
CA ARG A 149 3.78 -8.54 -20.97
C ARG A 149 5.06 -8.97 -20.27
N ILE A 150 5.42 -8.38 -19.13
CA ILE A 150 6.64 -8.81 -18.44
C ILE A 150 6.50 -10.20 -17.82
N LEU A 151 5.30 -10.55 -17.33
CA LEU A 151 5.01 -11.84 -16.72
C LEU A 151 4.84 -12.98 -17.74
N GLU A 152 4.82 -12.66 -19.03
CA GLU A 152 4.98 -13.63 -20.13
C GLU A 152 6.40 -14.20 -20.14
N GLU A 153 7.40 -13.35 -19.90
CA GLU A 153 8.82 -13.69 -19.96
C GLU A 153 9.38 -14.15 -18.61
N LYS A 154 8.71 -13.80 -17.51
CA LYS A 154 9.21 -14.00 -16.15
C LYS A 154 8.17 -14.59 -15.21
N GLU A 155 8.65 -15.38 -14.24
CA GLU A 155 7.77 -15.96 -13.22
C GLU A 155 7.15 -14.86 -12.32
N TYR A 156 7.97 -13.89 -11.92
CA TYR A 156 7.60 -12.70 -11.13
C TYR A 156 8.08 -11.42 -11.81
N LEU A 157 7.64 -10.24 -11.33
CA LEU A 157 7.87 -8.96 -12.03
C LEU A 157 9.37 -8.69 -12.30
N ALA A 158 10.21 -8.99 -11.31
CA ALA A 158 11.66 -8.81 -11.40
C ALA A 158 12.43 -10.08 -11.77
N GLY A 159 11.75 -11.21 -12.00
CA GLY A 159 12.35 -12.54 -12.18
C GLY A 159 11.92 -13.47 -11.06
N ASP A 160 12.59 -13.37 -9.91
CA ASP A 160 12.24 -14.06 -8.67
C ASP A 160 11.25 -13.26 -7.81
N TYR A 161 10.53 -13.95 -6.92
CA TYR A 161 9.59 -13.31 -6.00
C TYR A 161 10.29 -12.31 -5.09
N SER A 162 9.84 -11.05 -5.14
CA SER A 162 10.53 -9.93 -4.49
C SER A 162 9.56 -8.93 -3.86
N ILE A 163 10.12 -7.91 -3.22
CA ILE A 163 9.35 -6.76 -2.73
C ILE A 163 8.55 -6.05 -3.83
N ALA A 164 8.94 -6.15 -5.11
CA ALA A 164 8.17 -5.59 -6.22
C ALA A 164 6.80 -6.29 -6.37
N ASP A 165 6.76 -7.61 -6.17
CA ASP A 165 5.55 -8.41 -6.21
C ASP A 165 4.68 -8.17 -4.99
N MET A 166 5.29 -8.12 -3.80
CA MET A 166 4.59 -7.77 -2.54
C MET A 166 3.98 -6.37 -2.60
N ALA A 167 4.65 -5.42 -3.26
CA ALA A 167 4.14 -4.08 -3.48
C ALA A 167 2.94 -4.06 -4.43
N SER A 168 2.94 -4.92 -5.46
CA SER A 168 1.96 -4.90 -6.54
C SER A 168 0.72 -5.74 -6.25
N PHE A 169 0.89 -6.91 -5.62
CA PHE A 169 -0.18 -7.89 -5.40
C PHE A 169 -1.41 -7.31 -4.69
N PRO A 170 -1.29 -6.58 -3.55
CA PRO A 170 -2.45 -6.01 -2.87
C PRO A 170 -3.31 -5.11 -3.77
N TRP A 171 -2.70 -4.39 -4.71
CA TRP A 171 -3.41 -3.49 -5.62
C TRP A 171 -4.17 -4.23 -6.73
N VAL A 172 -3.75 -5.44 -7.10
CA VAL A 172 -4.46 -6.29 -8.07
C VAL A 172 -5.66 -7.01 -7.42
N THR A 173 -5.65 -7.24 -6.11
CA THR A 173 -6.73 -7.98 -5.41
C THR A 173 -8.12 -7.36 -5.57
N ALA A 174 -8.19 -6.04 -5.80
CA ALA A 174 -9.44 -5.31 -5.96
C ALA A 174 -9.99 -5.33 -7.40
N TYR A 175 -9.40 -6.07 -8.34
CA TYR A 175 -9.76 -6.05 -9.77
C TYR A 175 -11.27 -6.18 -10.04
N LYS A 176 -11.98 -7.08 -9.34
CA LYS A 176 -13.44 -7.26 -9.50
C LYS A 176 -14.22 -5.99 -9.13
N ARG A 177 -13.78 -5.30 -8.08
CA ARG A 177 -14.39 -4.04 -7.63
C ARG A 177 -14.15 -2.92 -8.63
N TYR A 178 -13.06 -2.99 -9.40
CA TYR A 178 -12.75 -2.05 -10.46
C TYR A 178 -13.39 -2.43 -11.80
N GLU A 179 -14.26 -3.45 -11.81
CA GLU A 179 -14.95 -3.96 -13.00
C GLU A 179 -14.00 -4.45 -14.09
N VAL A 180 -12.79 -4.88 -13.69
CA VAL A 180 -11.82 -5.48 -14.59
C VAL A 180 -12.05 -6.98 -14.67
N ASN A 181 -12.05 -7.53 -15.88
CA ASN A 181 -11.94 -8.98 -16.08
C ASN A 181 -10.46 -9.37 -16.11
N LEU A 182 -9.94 -9.90 -15.01
CA LEU A 182 -8.51 -10.23 -14.90
C LEU A 182 -8.11 -11.43 -15.77
N ASP A 183 -9.07 -12.26 -16.21
CA ASP A 183 -8.80 -13.45 -17.02
C ASP A 183 -8.38 -13.12 -18.46
N ILE A 184 -8.52 -11.86 -18.90
CA ILE A 184 -7.97 -11.41 -20.19
C ILE A 184 -6.44 -11.21 -20.13
N PHE A 185 -5.89 -11.07 -18.92
CA PHE A 185 -4.46 -10.92 -18.66
C PHE A 185 -3.91 -12.26 -18.15
N THR A 186 -3.68 -13.20 -19.06
CA THR A 186 -3.31 -14.60 -18.76
C THR A 186 -2.14 -14.70 -17.77
N ASN A 187 -1.10 -13.89 -17.97
CA ASN A 187 0.12 -13.95 -17.17
C ASN A 187 -0.05 -13.26 -15.82
N VAL A 188 -0.80 -12.16 -15.77
CA VAL A 188 -1.20 -11.54 -14.49
C VAL A 188 -2.06 -12.49 -13.68
N ARG A 189 -2.97 -13.23 -14.32
CA ARG A 189 -3.82 -14.24 -13.68
C ARG A 189 -2.97 -15.35 -13.05
N ARG A 190 -2.06 -15.95 -13.82
CA ARG A 190 -1.07 -16.93 -13.31
C ARG A 190 -0.33 -16.40 -12.08
N TRP A 191 0.29 -15.23 -12.22
CA TRP A 191 1.07 -14.59 -11.15
C TRP A 191 0.23 -14.35 -9.89
N PHE A 192 -0.98 -13.85 -10.06
CA PHE A 192 -1.88 -13.57 -8.95
C PHE A 192 -2.28 -14.84 -8.20
N ASP A 193 -2.63 -15.91 -8.91
CA ASP A 193 -3.02 -17.17 -8.27
C ASP A 193 -1.84 -17.81 -7.54
N ALA A 194 -0.64 -17.75 -8.12
CA ALA A 194 0.59 -18.22 -7.47
C ALA A 194 0.86 -17.48 -6.14
N ILE A 195 0.73 -16.15 -6.12
CA ILE A 195 0.97 -15.37 -4.90
C ILE A 195 -0.15 -15.54 -3.88
N LYS A 196 -1.42 -15.58 -4.32
CA LYS A 196 -2.59 -15.70 -3.43
C LYS A 196 -2.58 -16.98 -2.57
N VAL A 197 -1.95 -18.05 -3.03
CA VAL A 197 -1.90 -19.31 -2.29
C VAL A 197 -0.76 -19.38 -1.28
N ARG A 198 0.18 -18.44 -1.28
CA ARG A 198 1.30 -18.41 -0.34
C ARG A 198 0.80 -18.25 1.11
N PRO A 199 1.26 -19.08 2.07
CA PRO A 199 0.79 -19.01 3.46
C PRO A 199 1.01 -17.65 4.12
N ALA A 200 2.20 -17.05 3.94
CA ALA A 200 2.54 -15.75 4.50
C ALA A 200 1.70 -14.62 3.89
N VAL A 201 1.44 -14.66 2.58
CA VAL A 201 0.50 -13.72 1.94
C VAL A 201 -0.89 -13.80 2.57
N ARG A 202 -1.41 -15.01 2.82
CA ARG A 202 -2.73 -15.17 3.46
C ARG A 202 -2.75 -14.58 4.87
N ARG A 203 -1.74 -14.89 5.70
CA ARG A 203 -1.61 -14.31 7.05
C ARG A 203 -1.50 -12.78 7.01
N GLY A 204 -0.65 -12.25 6.12
CA GLY A 204 -0.44 -10.82 5.97
C GLY A 204 -1.68 -10.09 5.47
N MET A 205 -2.43 -10.69 4.55
CA MET A 205 -3.74 -10.16 4.15
C MET A 205 -4.69 -10.14 5.35
N ASP A 206 -4.78 -11.23 6.12
CA ASP A 206 -5.66 -11.40 7.29
C ASP A 206 -5.30 -10.54 8.51
N ALA A 207 -4.14 -9.88 8.52
CA ALA A 207 -3.79 -8.89 9.52
C ALA A 207 -4.89 -7.83 9.66
N GLY A 208 -5.36 -7.61 10.90
CA GLY A 208 -6.43 -6.66 11.19
C GLY A 208 -7.76 -6.95 10.48
N LYS A 209 -8.05 -8.19 10.08
CA LYS A 209 -9.28 -8.54 9.35
C LYS A 209 -10.57 -8.13 10.07
N GLU A 210 -10.57 -8.20 11.41
CA GLU A 210 -11.72 -7.82 12.25
C GLU A 210 -11.99 -6.31 12.23
N ALA A 211 -11.01 -5.50 11.84
CA ALA A 211 -11.14 -4.06 11.67
C ALA A 211 -11.50 -3.64 10.22
N ARG A 212 -11.79 -4.62 9.34
CA ARG A 212 -12.23 -4.34 7.96
C ARG A 212 -13.70 -3.98 7.95
N ASN A 213 -14.02 -2.74 7.61
CA ASN A 213 -15.40 -2.28 7.47
C ASN A 213 -15.90 -2.38 6.01
N PHE A 214 -15.52 -3.43 5.27
CA PHE A 214 -15.96 -3.58 3.89
C PHE A 214 -17.48 -3.79 3.83
N GLY A 215 -18.20 -2.88 3.15
CA GLY A 215 -19.65 -2.99 2.96
C GLY A 215 -20.48 -2.28 4.03
N GLU A 216 -19.88 -1.90 5.16
CA GLU A 216 -20.45 -0.90 6.05
C GLU A 216 -20.18 0.46 5.42
N GLY A 217 -21.21 1.08 4.82
CA GLY A 217 -21.06 2.34 4.11
C GLY A 217 -20.26 3.37 4.91
N ILE A 218 -19.37 4.09 4.24
CA ILE A 218 -18.54 5.12 4.90
C ILE A 218 -19.42 6.32 5.24
N SER A 219 -19.36 6.80 6.49
CA SER A 219 -20.12 7.98 6.91
C SER A 219 -19.64 9.24 6.18
N LYS A 220 -20.54 10.22 6.01
CA LYS A 220 -20.18 11.52 5.40
C LYS A 220 -19.03 12.21 6.13
N ASP A 221 -18.98 12.09 7.46
CA ASP A 221 -17.90 12.63 8.28
C ASP A 221 -16.57 11.91 8.02
N ALA A 222 -16.58 10.59 7.91
CA ALA A 222 -15.37 9.83 7.56
C ALA A 222 -14.88 10.18 6.15
N LEU A 223 -15.77 10.33 5.16
CA LEU A 223 -15.40 10.81 3.81
C LEU A 223 -14.77 12.21 3.85
N LYS A 224 -15.32 13.12 4.68
CA LYS A 224 -14.77 14.47 4.86
C LYS A 224 -13.36 14.40 5.46
N THR A 225 -13.19 13.63 6.53
CA THR A 225 -11.91 13.40 7.22
C THR A 225 -10.85 12.84 6.28
N MET A 226 -11.21 11.87 5.43
CA MET A 226 -10.27 11.20 4.55
C MET A 226 -9.88 12.05 3.34
N PHE A 227 -10.83 12.76 2.70
CA PHE A 227 -10.63 13.33 1.36
C PHE A 227 -10.59 14.85 1.27
N LYS A 228 -10.97 15.60 2.32
CA LYS A 228 -10.93 17.08 2.29
C LYS A 228 -9.64 17.63 2.90
N GLN A 229 -8.50 17.17 2.39
CA GLN A 229 -7.18 17.63 2.78
C GLN A 229 -6.56 18.47 1.66
N ASP A 230 -5.91 19.56 2.04
CA ASP A 230 -5.14 20.44 1.17
C ASP A 230 -3.91 21.01 1.91
N ALA A 231 -3.10 21.81 1.22
CA ALA A 231 -1.91 22.42 1.79
C ALA A 231 -2.21 23.28 3.04
N LYS A 232 -3.38 23.91 3.10
CA LYS A 232 -3.80 24.74 4.25
C LYS A 232 -4.09 23.86 5.46
N SER A 233 -4.81 22.76 5.27
CA SER A 233 -5.10 21.80 6.34
C SER A 233 -3.82 21.20 6.95
N ILE A 234 -2.80 20.92 6.13
CA ILE A 234 -1.50 20.42 6.61
C ILE A 234 -0.78 21.48 7.44
N ALA A 235 -0.75 22.73 6.97
CA ALA A 235 -0.13 23.84 7.72
C ALA A 235 -0.83 24.10 9.07
N GLU A 236 -2.16 23.95 9.13
CA GLU A 236 -2.92 24.08 10.38
C GLU A 236 -2.61 22.94 11.37
N MET A 237 -2.42 21.71 10.88
CA MET A 237 -2.02 20.58 11.72
C MET A 237 -0.62 20.75 12.29
N ALA A 238 0.33 21.23 11.48
CA ALA A 238 1.70 21.52 11.94
C ALA A 238 1.72 22.58 13.06
N LYS A 239 0.90 23.63 12.95
CA LYS A 239 0.79 24.68 13.99
C LYS A 239 0.17 24.19 15.29
N LYS A 240 -0.70 23.18 15.26
CA LYS A 240 -1.24 22.57 16.49
C LYS A 240 -0.18 21.76 17.21
N LYS A 241 0.69 21.06 16.47
CA LYS A 241 1.83 20.32 17.02
C LYS A 241 2.82 21.20 17.79
N GLU A 242 2.96 22.48 17.43
CA GLU A 242 3.85 23.42 18.14
C GLU A 242 3.27 23.97 19.46
N LYS A 243 1.97 23.72 19.74
CA LYS A 243 1.27 24.27 20.91
C LYS A 243 1.01 23.27 22.03
N ASP A 244 1.19 21.98 21.76
CA ASP A 244 1.01 20.86 22.68
C ASP A 244 2.38 20.27 23.09
#